data_AF-A0A7C8YUK5-F1
#
_entry.id   AF-A0A7C8YUK5-F1
#
_cell.length_a   1.000
_cell.length_b   1.000
_cell.length_c   1.000
_cell.angle_alpha   90.00
_cell.angle_beta   90.00
_cell.angle_gamma   90.00
#
_symmetry.space_group_name_H-M   'P 1'
#
loop_
_entity.id
_entity.type
_entity.pdbx_description
1 polymer ?
#
loop_
_entity_poly.entity_id
_entity_poly.type
_entity_poly.pdbx_seq_one_letter_code
_entity_poly.pdbx_strand_id
1 'polypeptide(L)'
;RGRGYRCKCFSGYEGNPYLEPGCTDIDECTGGSNGPCTMSCVNSPGSYKCSCPSGYYGDGYKSGTGCTKVVNNSLLKITLGLSIALGSILLLLGGWWMYLVIKKRKAIKQKAKYFERNGG
;
A
#
# COMPACT_ATOMS: atom_id res chain seq x y z
N ARG A 1 -35.81 -42.41 -34.82
CA ARG A 1 -35.43 -41.11 -34.19
C ARG A 1 -33.91 -41.07 -34.10
N GLY A 2 -33.24 -40.37 -35.02
CA GLY A 2 -31.77 -40.24 -34.99
C GLY A 2 -31.33 -39.29 -33.88
N ARG A 3 -30.22 -39.59 -33.21
CA ARG A 3 -29.59 -38.68 -32.25
C ARG A 3 -28.80 -37.63 -33.04
N GLY A 4 -29.26 -36.39 -33.05
CA GLY A 4 -28.52 -35.25 -33.61
C GLY A 4 -27.58 -34.64 -32.56
N TYR A 5 -26.48 -34.06 -33.01
CA TYR A 5 -25.56 -33.27 -32.16
C TYR A 5 -25.70 -31.77 -32.51
N ARG A 6 -25.59 -30.91 -31.50
CA ARG A 6 -25.59 -29.45 -31.67
C ARG A 6 -24.23 -28.90 -31.27
N CYS A 7 -23.57 -28.24 -32.21
CA CYS A 7 -22.32 -27.53 -31.98
C CYS A 7 -22.60 -26.18 -31.31
N LYS A 8 -21.66 -25.73 -30.49
CA LYS A 8 -21.60 -24.39 -29.90
C LYS A 8 -20.17 -23.90 -29.99
N CYS A 9 -19.98 -22.59 -30.05
CA CYS A 9 -18.65 -22.00 -29.95
C CYS A 9 -18.03 -22.29 -28.58
N PHE A 10 -16.69 -22.34 -28.54
CA PHE A 10 -15.95 -22.43 -27.29
C PHE A 10 -16.11 -21.15 -26.47
N SER A 11 -15.77 -21.22 -25.17
CA SER A 11 -15.77 -20.04 -24.31
C SER A 11 -14.81 -18.98 -24.85
N GLY A 12 -15.24 -17.72 -24.86
CA GLY A 12 -14.49 -16.60 -25.46
C GLY A 12 -14.69 -16.46 -26.97
N TYR A 13 -15.60 -17.23 -27.59
CA TYR A 13 -15.92 -17.12 -29.01
C TYR A 13 -17.43 -16.92 -29.22
N GLU A 14 -17.79 -16.13 -30.22
CA GLU A 14 -19.17 -15.86 -30.66
C GLU A 14 -19.38 -16.20 -32.14
N GLY A 15 -20.63 -16.21 -32.59
CA GLY A 15 -20.98 -16.52 -33.98
C GLY A 15 -21.73 -17.84 -34.16
N ASN A 16 -21.79 -18.31 -35.40
CA ASN A 16 -22.53 -19.51 -35.76
C ASN A 16 -21.56 -20.61 -36.25
N PRO A 17 -21.40 -21.73 -35.53
CA PRO A 17 -20.47 -22.80 -35.91
C PRO A 17 -20.82 -23.51 -37.23
N TYR A 18 -21.99 -23.25 -37.81
CA TYR A 18 -22.46 -23.88 -39.05
C TYR A 18 -22.30 -23.01 -40.31
N LEU A 19 -21.88 -21.75 -40.18
CA LEU A 19 -21.77 -20.79 -41.28
C LEU A 19 -20.40 -20.12 -41.25
N GLU A 20 -19.81 -19.76 -42.39
CA GLU A 20 -18.62 -18.91 -42.46
C GLU A 20 -18.95 -17.47 -42.01
N PRO A 21 -18.09 -16.80 -41.21
CA PRO A 21 -16.72 -17.18 -40.81
C PRO A 21 -16.63 -18.14 -39.61
N GLY A 22 -17.75 -18.66 -39.11
CA GLY A 22 -17.79 -19.62 -38.01
C GLY A 22 -17.89 -18.97 -36.64
N CYS A 23 -17.11 -19.52 -35.70
CA CYS A 23 -16.92 -18.96 -34.38
C CYS A 23 -15.72 -18.01 -34.40
N THR A 24 -15.95 -16.74 -34.08
CA THR A 24 -14.93 -15.70 -34.00
C THR A 24 -14.64 -15.35 -32.55
N ASP A 25 -13.40 -14.94 -32.29
CA ASP A 25 -12.99 -14.49 -30.97
C ASP A 25 -13.82 -13.27 -30.50
N ILE A 26 -14.21 -13.27 -29.23
CA ILE A 26 -14.87 -12.11 -28.62
C ILE A 26 -13.77 -11.17 -28.14
N ASP A 27 -13.69 -9.97 -28.72
CA ASP A 27 -12.75 -8.96 -28.23
C ASP A 27 -13.35 -8.20 -27.04
N GLU A 28 -13.09 -8.67 -25.82
CA GLU A 28 -13.63 -8.03 -24.61
C GLU A 28 -13.03 -6.64 -24.33
N CYS A 29 -11.95 -6.26 -25.03
CA CYS A 29 -11.34 -4.94 -24.89
C CYS A 29 -12.07 -3.85 -25.70
N THR A 30 -12.90 -4.21 -26.67
CA THR A 30 -13.69 -3.24 -27.46
C THR A 30 -14.80 -2.54 -26.66
N GLY A 31 -15.17 -3.08 -25.49
CA GLY A 31 -16.20 -2.52 -24.61
C GLY A 31 -15.83 -1.19 -23.92
N GLY A 32 -14.60 -0.69 -24.10
CA GLY A 32 -14.14 0.58 -23.53
C GLY A 32 -14.32 0.64 -22.00
N SER A 33 -15.07 1.63 -21.50
CA SER A 33 -15.35 1.76 -20.07
C SER A 33 -16.21 0.64 -19.49
N ASN A 34 -16.93 -0.13 -20.32
CA ASN A 34 -17.71 -1.30 -19.90
C ASN A 34 -16.92 -2.61 -20.01
N GLY A 35 -15.68 -2.55 -20.54
CA GLY A 35 -14.79 -3.69 -20.64
C GLY A 35 -14.35 -4.23 -19.26
N PRO A 36 -13.74 -5.41 -19.22
CA PRO A 36 -13.45 -6.12 -17.98
C PRO A 36 -12.25 -5.57 -17.20
N CYS A 37 -11.41 -4.74 -17.82
CA CYS A 37 -10.19 -4.20 -17.21
C CYS A 37 -10.38 -2.78 -16.66
N THR A 38 -9.65 -2.45 -15.59
CA THR A 38 -9.68 -1.11 -14.98
C THR A 38 -8.92 -0.08 -15.79
N MET A 39 -7.78 -0.45 -16.40
CA MET A 39 -6.91 0.49 -17.14
C MET A 39 -6.42 -0.09 -18.47
N SER A 40 -5.54 -1.10 -18.45
CA SER A 40 -4.99 -1.71 -19.68
C SER A 40 -5.64 -3.05 -19.96
N CYS A 41 -6.08 -3.26 -21.21
CA CYS A 41 -6.69 -4.49 -21.71
C CYS A 41 -5.96 -4.93 -22.97
N VAL A 42 -5.63 -6.23 -23.06
CA VAL A 42 -5.07 -6.85 -24.25
C VAL A 42 -5.90 -8.08 -24.59
N ASN A 43 -6.53 -8.05 -25.76
CA ASN A 43 -7.31 -9.18 -26.26
C ASN A 43 -6.38 -10.33 -26.68
N SER A 44 -6.83 -11.56 -26.53
CA SER A 44 -6.13 -12.77 -26.95
C SER A 44 -7.11 -13.84 -27.40
N PRO A 45 -6.75 -14.80 -28.26
CA PRO A 45 -7.70 -15.80 -28.72
C PRO A 45 -8.34 -16.60 -27.57
N GLY A 46 -9.64 -16.46 -27.40
CA GLY A 46 -10.50 -17.06 -26.39
C GLY A 46 -10.45 -16.41 -25.00
N SER A 47 -9.74 -15.29 -24.82
CA SER A 47 -9.58 -14.65 -23.51
C SER A 47 -8.97 -13.24 -23.58
N TYR A 48 -8.78 -12.59 -22.44
CA TYR A 48 -8.13 -11.29 -22.36
C TYR A 48 -7.24 -11.19 -21.13
N LYS A 49 -6.25 -10.30 -21.22
CA LYS A 49 -5.38 -9.96 -20.10
C LYS A 49 -5.51 -8.51 -19.72
N CYS A 50 -5.81 -8.28 -18.44
CA CYS A 50 -5.74 -6.97 -17.84
C CYS A 50 -4.35 -6.74 -17.23
N SER A 51 -3.88 -5.50 -17.26
CA SER A 51 -2.64 -5.12 -16.59
C SER A 51 -2.72 -3.70 -16.03
N CYS A 52 -1.88 -3.43 -15.03
CA CYS A 52 -1.74 -2.10 -14.46
C CYS A 52 -0.54 -1.38 -15.06
N PRO A 53 -0.68 -0.09 -15.45
CA PRO A 53 0.42 0.69 -15.97
C PRO A 53 1.47 1.00 -14.88
N SER A 54 2.63 1.50 -15.31
CA SER A 54 3.71 1.88 -14.40
C SER A 54 3.22 2.85 -13.31
N GLY A 55 3.62 2.58 -12.06
CA GLY A 55 3.16 3.35 -10.89
C GLY A 55 1.81 2.90 -10.32
N TYR A 56 1.24 1.80 -10.83
CA TYR A 56 0.06 1.14 -10.26
C TYR A 56 0.37 -0.32 -9.93
N TYR A 57 -0.34 -0.90 -8.97
CA TYR A 57 -0.26 -2.31 -8.58
C TYR A 57 -1.64 -2.96 -8.52
N GLY A 58 -1.69 -4.28 -8.72
CA GLY A 58 -2.91 -5.08 -8.73
C GLY A 58 -2.99 -6.04 -9.93
N ASP A 59 -4.14 -6.69 -10.10
CA ASP A 59 -4.42 -7.64 -11.17
C ASP A 59 -5.01 -6.98 -12.44
N GLY A 60 -5.47 -5.73 -12.33
CA GLY A 60 -6.07 -4.96 -13.42
C GLY A 60 -7.50 -5.38 -13.82
N TYR A 61 -8.05 -6.43 -13.22
CA TYR A 61 -9.41 -6.90 -13.50
C TYR A 61 -10.43 -6.18 -12.62
N LYS A 62 -11.54 -5.70 -13.20
CA LYS A 62 -12.62 -5.06 -12.42
C LYS A 62 -13.33 -6.03 -11.47
N SER A 63 -13.38 -7.32 -11.82
CA SER A 63 -13.92 -8.38 -10.95
C SER A 63 -12.97 -8.76 -9.82
N GLY A 64 -11.71 -8.31 -9.88
CA GLY A 64 -10.67 -8.61 -8.90
C GLY A 64 -10.25 -7.39 -8.10
N THR A 65 -8.94 -7.22 -7.92
CA THR A 65 -8.34 -6.12 -7.15
C THR A 65 -8.27 -4.81 -7.95
N GLY A 66 -8.31 -4.89 -9.27
CA GLY A 66 -8.17 -3.74 -10.15
C GLY A 66 -6.76 -3.14 -10.10
N CYS A 67 -6.64 -1.83 -10.33
CA CYS A 67 -5.37 -1.10 -10.26
C CYS A 67 -5.41 -0.02 -9.18
N THR A 68 -4.37 0.00 -8.35
CA THR A 68 -4.21 0.95 -7.25
C THR A 68 -2.89 1.70 -7.39
N LYS A 69 -2.89 3.01 -7.15
CA LYS A 69 -1.70 3.86 -7.37
C LYS A 69 -0.64 3.59 -6.31
N VAL A 70 0.59 3.28 -6.73
CA VAL A 70 1.76 3.17 -5.86
C VAL A 70 2.10 4.57 -5.36
N VAL A 71 1.73 4.87 -4.12
CA VAL A 71 2.16 6.09 -3.44
C VAL A 71 3.53 5.85 -2.82
N ASN A 72 4.58 6.33 -3.48
CA ASN A 72 5.92 6.38 -2.89
C ASN A 72 5.95 7.47 -1.84
N ASN A 73 5.43 7.17 -0.66
CA ASN A 73 5.23 8.18 0.37
C ASN A 73 6.55 8.49 1.08
N SER A 74 7.39 9.33 0.47
CA SER A 74 8.56 9.93 1.13
C SER A 74 8.19 10.67 2.42
N LEU A 75 6.92 11.09 2.59
CA LEU A 75 6.43 11.74 3.80
C LEU A 75 6.44 10.79 5.01
N LEU A 76 6.19 9.49 4.82
CA LEU A 76 6.17 8.50 5.92
C LEU A 76 7.57 8.33 6.53
N LYS A 77 8.63 8.45 5.73
CA LYS A 77 10.02 8.36 6.20
C LYS A 77 10.44 9.59 7.01
N ILE A 78 9.99 10.79 6.61
CA ILE A 78 10.32 12.05 7.31
C ILE A 78 9.62 12.09 8.68
N THR A 79 8.36 11.67 8.76
CA THR A 79 7.60 11.68 10.02
C THR A 79 8.20 10.76 11.08
N LEU A 80 8.74 9.61 10.68
CA LEU A 80 9.45 8.69 11.60
C LEU A 80 10.80 9.26 12.05
N GLY A 81 11.51 10.00 11.19
CA GLY A 81 12.77 10.64 11.57
C GLY A 81 12.61 11.75 12.60
N LEU A 82 11.58 12.60 12.44
CA LEU A 82 11.32 13.72 13.34
C LEU A 82 10.86 13.27 14.74
N SER A 83 10.04 12.22 14.82
CA SER A 83 9.53 11.70 16.10
C SER A 83 10.63 11.11 16.98
N ILE A 84 11.60 10.39 16.38
CA ILE A 84 12.75 9.82 17.09
C ILE A 84 13.66 10.93 17.62
N ALA A 85 13.93 11.96 16.81
CA ALA A 85 14.79 13.07 17.20
C ALA A 85 14.22 13.84 18.41
N LEU A 86 12.92 14.20 18.37
CA LEU A 86 12.27 14.91 19.47
C LEU A 86 12.23 14.09 20.77
N GLY A 87 11.99 12.78 20.68
CA GLY A 87 12.03 11.88 21.84
C GLY A 87 13.39 11.83 22.53
N SER A 88 14.47 11.76 21.74
CA SER A 88 15.84 11.74 22.28
C SER A 88 16.22 13.05 22.99
N ILE A 89 15.82 14.20 22.44
CA ILE A 89 16.06 15.52 23.04
C ILE A 89 15.35 15.65 24.38
N LEU A 90 14.09 15.21 24.49
CA LEU A 90 13.33 15.26 25.74
C LEU A 90 13.96 14.41 26.85
N LEU A 91 14.47 13.22 26.52
CA LEU A 91 15.14 12.36 27.51
C LEU A 91 16.46 12.96 27.98
N LEU A 92 17.24 13.56 27.08
CA LEU A 92 18.51 14.22 27.44
C LEU A 92 18.28 15.48 28.28
N LEU A 93 17.34 16.34 27.89
CA LEU A 93 17.00 17.54 28.64
C LEU A 93 16.37 17.20 30.00
N GLY A 94 15.45 16.23 30.03
CA GLY A 94 14.85 15.75 31.28
C GLY A 94 15.87 15.12 32.21
N GLY A 95 16.77 14.28 31.68
CA GLY A 95 17.87 13.68 32.42
C GLY A 95 18.86 14.71 32.96
N TRP A 96 19.24 15.70 32.14
CA TRP A 96 20.12 16.78 32.54
C TRP A 96 19.49 17.67 33.62
N TRP A 97 18.20 17.99 33.49
CA TRP A 97 17.46 18.75 34.49
C TRP A 97 17.36 17.99 35.83
N MET A 98 17.02 16.70 35.80
CA MET A 98 17.04 15.84 36.98
C MET A 98 18.42 15.79 37.63
N TYR A 99 19.48 15.66 36.84
CA TYR A 99 20.86 15.70 37.32
C TYR A 99 21.16 17.02 38.04
N LEU A 100 20.77 18.17 37.46
CA LEU A 100 20.95 19.49 38.10
C LEU A 100 20.16 19.63 39.40
N VAL A 101 18.92 19.13 39.44
CA VAL A 101 18.09 19.11 40.66
C VAL A 101 18.77 18.27 41.75
N ILE A 102 19.24 17.07 41.42
CA ILE A 102 19.95 16.20 42.37
C ILE A 102 21.23 16.86 42.87
N LYS A 103 22.03 17.45 41.97
CA LYS A 103 23.26 18.17 42.31
C LYS A 103 22.99 19.34 43.26
N LYS A 104 21.96 20.14 42.98
CA LYS A 104 21.54 21.26 43.84
C LYS A 104 21.08 20.78 45.21
N ARG A 105 20.25 19.73 45.29
CA ARG A 105 19.79 19.13 46.56
C ARG A 105 20.96 18.58 47.38
N LYS A 106 21.93 17.90 46.76
CA LYS A 106 23.15 17.42 47.45
C LYS A 106 23.98 18.57 48.01
N ALA A 107 24.17 19.64 47.24
CA ALA A 107 24.91 20.82 47.69
C ALA A 107 24.22 21.54 48.87
N ILE A 108 22.88 21.68 48.84
CA ILE A 108 22.10 22.24 49.96
C ILE A 108 22.26 21.37 51.22
N LYS A 109 22.15 20.04 51.10
CA LYS A 109 22.35 19.12 52.22
C LYS A 109 23.76 19.19 52.81
N GLN A 110 24.80 19.33 51.98
CA GLN A 110 26.17 19.50 52.45
C GLN A 110 26.36 20.82 53.21
N LYS A 111 25.79 21.92 52.70
CA LYS A 111 25.82 23.22 53.39
C LYS A 111 25.11 23.17 54.75
N ALA A 112 23.94 22.53 54.83
CA ALA A 112 23.22 22.35 56.10
C ALA A 112 24.05 21.57 57.13
N LYS A 113 24.66 20.44 56.74
CA LYS A 113 25.54 19.66 57.63
C LYS A 113 26.79 20.43 58.08
N TYR A 114 27.36 21.26 57.20
CA TYR A 114 28.53 22.09 57.55
C TYR A 114 28.16 23.19 58.55
N PHE A 115 26.97 23.79 58.39
CA PHE A 115 26.45 24.81 59.30
C PHE A 115 26.16 24.24 60.69
N GLU A 116 25.50 23.07 60.76
CA GLU A 116 25.28 22.35 62.03
C GLU A 116 26.59 22.03 62.78
N ARG A 117 27.66 21.70 62.05
CA ARG A 117 28.95 21.30 62.64
C ARG A 117 29.78 22.47 63.16
N ASN A 118 29.57 23.68 62.64
CA ASN A 118 30.35 24.87 63.01
C ASN A 118 29.60 25.84 63.94
N GLY A 119 28.44 25.44 64.46
CA GLY A 119 27.73 26.23 65.48
C GLY A 119 26.96 27.45 64.94
N GLY A 120 26.82 27.58 63.62
CA GLY A 120 26.21 28.73 62.95
C GLY A 120 27.22 29.71 62.40
#